data_AF-A0AAV0XCT2-F1
#
_entry.id   AF-A0AAV0XCT2-F1
#
_cell.length_a   1.000
_cell.length_b   1.000
_cell.length_c   1.000
_cell.angle_alpha   90.00
_cell.angle_beta   90.00
_cell.angle_gamma   90.00
#
_symmetry.space_group_name_H-M   'P 1'
#
loop_
_entity.id
_entity.type
_entity.pdbx_description
1 polymer ?
#
loop_
_entity_poly.entity_id
_entity_poly.type
_entity_poly.pdbx_seq_one_letter_code
_entity_poly.pdbx_strand_id
1 'polypeptide(L)'
;MNSPITDDDGLSELENKMKDRIFYKLVVSELTRLGGQTLSRIINKMLKKVFDDTILIKFTYYGLRNKDNFHTLSINKAIFDAVRKSKQKSVSDEEIIISIGKYMTGAKGRIEQQNNKNK
;
A
#
# COMPACT_ATOMS: atom_id res chain seq x y z
N MET A 1 -7.20 -7.25 -8.82
CA MET A 1 -6.36 -6.18 -9.43
C MET A 1 -5.34 -6.78 -10.39
N ASN A 2 -5.29 -6.29 -11.63
CA ASN A 2 -4.42 -6.84 -12.70
C ASN A 2 -2.99 -6.26 -12.69
N SER A 3 -2.81 -4.96 -12.41
CA SER A 3 -1.49 -4.30 -12.36
C SER A 3 -1.42 -3.23 -11.26
N PRO A 4 -0.21 -2.84 -10.80
CA PRO A 4 -0.04 -1.72 -9.87
C PRO A 4 -0.44 -0.38 -10.48
N ILE A 5 -0.83 0.56 -9.62
CA ILE A 5 -1.16 1.95 -9.95
C ILE A 5 0.13 2.71 -10.25
N THR A 6 0.17 3.39 -11.40
CA THR A 6 1.37 4.08 -11.90
C THR A 6 1.17 5.59 -12.10
N ASP A 7 -0.07 6.07 -11.98
CA ASP A 7 -0.45 7.48 -12.15
C ASP A 7 -1.58 7.89 -11.18
N ASP A 8 -1.89 9.18 -11.16
CA ASP A 8 -2.89 9.76 -10.25
C ASP A 8 -4.33 9.43 -10.70
N ASP A 9 -4.53 9.19 -12.00
CA ASP A 9 -5.82 8.76 -12.55
C ASP A 9 -6.18 7.35 -12.08
N GLY A 10 -5.24 6.41 -12.13
CA GLY A 10 -5.41 5.06 -11.62
C GLY A 10 -5.64 5.02 -10.11
N LEU A 11 -5.01 5.94 -9.36
CA LEU A 11 -5.30 6.11 -7.94
C LEU A 11 -6.73 6.59 -7.71
N SER A 12 -7.14 7.61 -8.45
CA SER A 12 -8.49 8.18 -8.37
C SER A 12 -9.56 7.15 -8.76
N GLU A 13 -9.30 6.34 -9.79
CA GLU A 13 -10.18 5.25 -10.21
C GLU A 13 -10.29 4.17 -9.14
N LEU A 14 -9.18 3.75 -8.53
CA LEU A 14 -9.20 2.79 -7.42
C LEU A 14 -10.05 3.32 -6.27
N GLU A 15 -9.77 4.54 -5.81
CA GLU A 15 -10.49 5.15 -4.67
C GLU A 15 -11.99 5.30 -4.96
N ASN A 16 -12.36 5.65 -6.19
CA ASN A 16 -13.76 5.70 -6.60
C ASN A 16 -14.41 4.31 -6.61
N LYS A 17 -13.73 3.28 -7.13
CA LYS A 17 -14.23 1.89 -7.10
C LYS A 17 -14.35 1.35 -5.68
N MET A 18 -13.46 1.76 -4.77
CA MET A 18 -13.49 1.33 -3.36
C MET A 18 -14.66 1.90 -2.55
N LYS A 19 -15.43 2.85 -3.11
CA LYS A 19 -16.74 3.25 -2.56
C LYS A 19 -17.77 2.12 -2.66
N ASP A 20 -17.65 1.24 -3.66
CA ASP A 20 -18.48 0.04 -3.74
C ASP A 20 -18.02 -1.00 -2.71
N ARG A 21 -18.97 -1.46 -1.88
CA ARG A 21 -18.68 -2.36 -0.76
C ARG A 21 -18.26 -3.75 -1.22
N ILE A 22 -18.76 -4.22 -2.37
CA ILE A 22 -18.41 -5.53 -2.91
C ILE A 22 -16.95 -5.48 -3.39
N PHE A 23 -16.61 -4.48 -4.19
CA PHE A 23 -15.26 -4.24 -4.66
C PHE A 23 -14.27 -4.05 -3.50
N TYR A 24 -14.61 -3.25 -2.49
CA TYR A 24 -13.79 -3.09 -1.29
C TYR A 24 -13.48 -4.44 -0.61
N LYS A 25 -14.51 -5.29 -0.41
CA LYS A 25 -14.31 -6.62 0.19
C LYS A 25 -13.46 -7.53 -0.68
N LEU A 26 -13.57 -7.44 -2.01
CA LEU A 26 -12.73 -8.17 -2.95
C LEU A 26 -11.27 -7.74 -2.82
N VAL A 27 -10.99 -6.43 -2.76
CA VAL A 27 -9.66 -5.88 -2.53
C VAL A 27 -9.07 -6.40 -1.21
N VAL A 28 -9.81 -6.29 -0.10
CA VAL A 28 -9.36 -6.83 1.20
C VAL A 28 -9.03 -8.32 1.09
N SER A 29 -9.88 -9.12 0.44
CA SER A 29 -9.65 -10.55 0.23
C SER A 29 -8.39 -10.83 -0.60
N GLU A 30 -8.17 -10.08 -1.69
CA GLU A 30 -6.95 -10.16 -2.49
C GLU A 30 -5.70 -9.85 -1.65
N LEU A 31 -5.73 -8.77 -0.87
CA LEU A 31 -4.61 -8.38 -0.01
C LEU A 31 -4.32 -9.42 1.08
N THR A 32 -5.36 -9.96 1.73
CA THR A 32 -5.18 -11.02 2.75
C THR A 32 -4.52 -12.27 2.15
N ARG A 33 -4.87 -12.65 0.92
CA ARG A 33 -4.31 -13.83 0.23
C ARG A 33 -2.81 -13.74 -0.05
N LEU A 34 -2.24 -12.53 -0.14
CA LEU A 34 -0.80 -12.36 -0.38
C LEU A 34 0.05 -12.99 0.73
N GLY A 35 -0.45 -12.93 1.97
CA GLY A 35 0.16 -13.55 3.15
C GLY A 35 1.61 -13.14 3.44
N GLY A 36 2.19 -13.73 4.49
CA GLY A 36 3.56 -13.45 4.90
C GLY A 36 3.82 -13.94 6.33
N GLN A 37 5.09 -14.12 6.66
CA GLN A 37 5.49 -14.58 7.98
C GLN A 37 5.60 -13.43 8.99
N THR A 38 5.98 -12.23 8.53
CA THR A 38 6.16 -11.04 9.36
C THR A 38 5.29 -9.90 8.85
N LEU A 39 4.92 -8.96 9.73
CA LEU A 39 4.15 -7.77 9.37
C LEU A 39 4.78 -6.99 8.21
N SER A 40 6.08 -6.72 8.28
CA SER A 40 6.80 -6.02 7.20
C SER A 40 6.67 -6.75 5.86
N ARG A 41 6.80 -8.08 5.84
CA ARG A 41 6.67 -8.84 4.58
C ARG A 41 5.26 -8.82 4.02
N ILE A 42 4.24 -8.80 4.89
CA ILE A 42 2.83 -8.66 4.50
C ILE A 42 2.60 -7.28 3.88
N ILE A 43 2.98 -6.21 4.59
CA ILE A 43 2.81 -4.82 4.12
C ILE A 43 3.56 -4.57 2.81
N ASN A 44 4.80 -5.01 2.68
CA ASN A 44 5.58 -4.85 1.45
C ASN A 44 4.91 -5.52 0.25
N LYS A 45 4.33 -6.71 0.44
CA LYS A 45 3.60 -7.40 -0.64
C LYS A 45 2.31 -6.66 -1.01
N MET A 46 1.56 -6.17 -0.02
CA MET A 46 0.33 -5.42 -0.25
C MET A 46 0.61 -4.13 -1.02
N LEU A 47 1.56 -3.32 -0.53
CA LEU A 47 1.92 -2.06 -1.19
C LEU A 47 2.48 -2.29 -2.60
N LYS A 48 3.36 -3.28 -2.79
CA LYS A 48 3.87 -3.64 -4.12
C LYS A 48 2.78 -4.14 -5.08
N LYS A 49 1.75 -4.82 -4.55
CA LYS A 49 0.63 -5.31 -5.39
C LYS A 49 -0.24 -4.17 -5.88
N VAL A 50 -0.40 -3.12 -5.07
CA VAL A 50 -1.30 -2.00 -5.35
C VAL A 50 -0.60 -0.89 -6.10
N PHE A 51 0.65 -0.57 -5.76
CA PHE A 51 1.31 0.66 -6.22
C PHE A 51 2.65 0.39 -6.88
N ASP A 52 2.94 1.20 -7.90
CA ASP A 52 4.29 1.45 -8.32
C ASP A 52 4.99 2.44 -7.37
N ASP A 53 6.32 2.36 -7.30
CA ASP A 53 7.10 3.25 -6.45
C ASP A 53 7.04 4.72 -6.92
N THR A 54 6.77 4.98 -8.21
CA THR A 54 6.54 6.34 -8.75
C THR A 54 5.33 7.03 -8.14
N ILE A 55 4.37 6.27 -7.63
CA ILE A 55 3.22 6.79 -6.89
C ILE A 55 3.52 6.87 -5.40
N LEU A 56 4.10 5.83 -4.81
CA LEU A 56 4.41 5.82 -3.38
C LEU A 56 5.35 6.95 -2.95
N ILE A 57 6.23 7.44 -3.83
CA ILE A 57 7.13 8.56 -3.52
C ILE A 57 6.37 9.87 -3.22
N LYS A 58 5.14 10.03 -3.74
CA LYS A 58 4.31 11.22 -3.54
C LYS A 58 3.70 11.28 -2.13
N PHE A 59 3.73 10.19 -1.37
CA PHE A 59 3.08 10.08 -0.08
C PHE A 59 4.04 10.09 1.11
N THR A 60 3.52 10.56 2.23
CA THR A 60 3.91 10.08 3.57
C THR A 60 2.66 9.56 4.28
N TYR A 61 2.82 8.90 5.43
CA TYR A 61 1.65 8.34 6.11
C TYR A 61 0.62 9.42 6.50
N TYR A 62 1.08 10.56 7.03
CA TYR A 62 0.21 11.66 7.50
C TYR A 62 0.30 12.96 6.67
N GLY A 63 0.91 12.93 5.48
CA GLY A 63 0.97 14.10 4.59
C GLY A 63 1.93 15.22 5.04
N LEU A 64 3.18 14.87 5.34
CA LEU A 64 4.23 15.79 5.75
C LEU A 64 5.14 16.21 4.59
N ARG A 65 5.75 17.39 4.68
CA ARG A 65 6.76 17.90 3.74
C ARG A 65 6.27 17.98 2.28
N ASN A 66 5.09 18.56 2.07
CA ASN A 66 4.45 18.72 0.77
C ASN A 66 4.15 17.39 0.04
N LYS A 67 4.00 16.31 0.81
CA LYS A 67 3.56 15.01 0.30
C LYS A 67 2.12 14.74 0.71
N ASP A 68 1.45 13.93 -0.08
CA ASP A 68 0.07 13.56 0.15
C ASP A 68 -0.10 12.63 1.36
N ASN A 69 -1.31 12.62 1.90
CA ASN A 69 -1.68 11.87 3.10
C ASN A 69 -2.16 10.46 2.71
N PHE A 70 -1.34 9.43 2.99
CA PHE A 70 -1.71 8.05 2.70
C PHE A 70 -2.83 7.54 3.62
N HIS A 71 -2.86 8.00 4.88
CA HIS A 71 -3.83 7.55 5.88
C HIS A 71 -5.28 7.76 5.44
N THR A 72 -5.54 8.80 4.65
CA THR A 72 -6.90 9.13 4.17
C THR A 72 -7.39 8.27 3.01
N LEU A 73 -6.53 7.45 2.40
CA LEU A 73 -6.92 6.60 1.27
C LEU A 73 -7.74 5.38 1.74
N SER A 74 -8.78 5.03 0.98
CA SER A 74 -9.60 3.83 1.20
C SER A 74 -8.76 2.57 1.17
N ILE A 75 -7.72 2.53 0.33
CA ILE A 75 -6.77 1.42 0.27
C ILE A 75 -5.94 1.25 1.54
N ASN A 76 -5.65 2.32 2.30
CA ASN A 76 -5.03 2.22 3.62
C ASN A 76 -5.95 1.42 4.56
N LYS A 77 -7.23 1.76 4.60
CA LYS A 77 -8.23 1.02 5.39
C LYS A 77 -8.29 -0.46 4.99
N ALA A 78 -8.25 -0.75 3.70
CA ALA A 78 -8.26 -2.14 3.22
C ALA A 78 -6.98 -2.91 3.61
N ILE A 79 -5.82 -2.27 3.67
CA ILE A 79 -4.58 -2.87 4.18
C ILE A 79 -4.73 -3.24 5.66
N PHE A 80 -5.29 -2.36 6.48
CA PHE A 80 -5.57 -2.66 7.89
C PHE A 80 -6.51 -3.86 8.03
N ASP A 81 -7.65 -3.84 7.34
CA ASP A 81 -8.60 -4.96 7.35
C ASP A 81 -7.94 -6.28 6.91
N ALA A 82 -7.04 -6.21 5.93
CA ALA A 82 -6.33 -7.39 5.44
C ALA A 82 -5.30 -7.92 6.44
N VAL A 83 -4.59 -7.04 7.16
CA VAL A 83 -3.68 -7.42 8.26
C VAL A 83 -4.46 -8.05 9.41
N ARG A 84 -5.61 -7.49 9.78
CA ARG A 84 -6.50 -7.99 10.84
C ARG A 84 -7.08 -9.38 10.53
N LYS A 85 -7.10 -9.77 9.25
CA LYS A 85 -7.47 -11.12 8.78
C LYS A 85 -6.29 -12.06 8.57
N SER A 86 -5.06 -11.58 8.75
CA SER A 86 -3.84 -12.35 8.51
C SER A 86 -3.32 -13.03 9.78
N LYS A 87 -2.16 -13.71 9.66
CA LYS A 87 -1.43 -14.25 10.82
C LYS A 87 -0.94 -13.16 11.79
N GLN A 88 -0.88 -11.91 11.34
CA GLN A 88 -0.45 -10.75 12.13
C GLN A 88 -1.64 -9.95 12.70
N LYS A 89 -2.79 -10.60 12.94
CA LYS A 89 -4.03 -9.93 13.36
C LYS A 89 -3.93 -9.12 14.66
N SER A 90 -3.00 -9.45 15.56
CA SER A 90 -2.86 -8.87 16.90
C SER A 90 -1.86 -7.72 17.00
N VAL A 91 -1.17 -7.36 15.92
CA VAL A 91 -0.20 -6.23 15.93
C VAL A 91 -0.92 -4.91 16.21
N SER A 92 -0.27 -3.93 16.84
CA SER A 92 -0.91 -2.64 17.09
C SER A 92 -1.13 -1.86 15.78
N ASP A 93 -2.03 -0.89 15.79
CA ASP A 93 -2.19 0.02 14.66
C ASP A 93 -0.89 0.80 14.39
N GLU A 94 -0.18 1.22 15.44
CA GLU A 94 1.10 1.90 15.34
C GLU A 94 2.16 1.05 14.61
N GLU A 95 2.24 -0.25 14.86
CA GLU A 95 3.16 -1.15 14.16
C GLU A 95 2.84 -1.24 12.66
N ILE A 96 1.55 -1.26 12.29
CA ILE A 96 1.10 -1.25 10.89
C ILE A 96 1.52 0.06 10.22
N ILE A 97 1.25 1.19 10.88
CA ILE A 97 1.59 2.54 10.40
C ILE A 97 3.09 2.67 10.15
N ILE A 98 3.91 2.27 11.13
CA ILE A 98 5.37 2.30 11.03
C ILE A 98 5.83 1.43 9.86
N SER A 99 5.26 0.24 9.69
CA SER A 99 5.63 -0.66 8.59
C SER A 99 5.27 -0.09 7.22
N ILE A 100 4.11 0.55 7.06
CA ILE A 100 3.69 1.23 5.83
C ILE A 100 4.65 2.40 5.52
N GLY A 101 4.90 3.25 6.52
CA GLY A 101 5.81 4.39 6.42
C GLY A 101 7.24 4.00 6.04
N LYS A 102 7.78 2.92 6.63
CA LYS A 102 9.11 2.38 6.28
C LYS A 102 9.17 1.94 4.82
N TYR A 103 8.14 1.24 4.33
CA TYR A 103 8.12 0.81 2.93
C TYR A 103 8.07 1.99 1.96
N MET A 104 7.21 2.99 2.22
CA MET A 104 7.11 4.20 1.40
C MET A 104 8.42 5.01 1.37
N THR A 105 9.09 5.14 2.52
CA THR A 105 10.38 5.86 2.61
C THR A 105 11.43 5.27 1.68
N GLY A 106 11.42 3.94 1.49
CA GLY A 106 12.32 3.24 0.57
C GLY A 106 11.98 3.37 -0.91
N ALA A 107 10.84 3.97 -1.30
CA ALA A 107 10.38 4.01 -2.70
C ALA A 107 11.39 4.68 -3.64
N LYS A 108 11.93 5.84 -3.26
CA LYS A 108 12.95 6.55 -4.05
C LYS A 108 14.17 5.66 -4.35
N GLY A 109 14.70 5.00 -3.32
CA GLY A 109 15.86 4.11 -3.47
C GLY A 109 15.56 2.89 -4.34
N ARG A 110 14.31 2.38 -4.33
CA ARG A 110 13.88 1.29 -5.22
C ARG A 110 13.81 1.74 -6.68
N ILE A 111 13.31 2.95 -6.96
CA ILE A 111 13.29 3.53 -8.32
C ILE A 111 14.72 3.66 -8.85
N GLU A 112 15.64 4.22 -8.06
CA GLU A 112 17.05 4.40 -8.45
C GLU A 112 17.71 3.05 -8.76
N GLN A 113 17.46 2.02 -7.95
CA GLN A 113 17.97 0.67 -8.19
C GLN A 113 17.41 0.01 -9.46
N GLN A 114 16.14 0.26 -9.80
CA GLN A 114 15.54 -0.25 -11.03
C GLN A 114 16.15 0.42 -12.26
N ASN A 115 16.33 1.74 -12.23
CA ASN A 115 16.93 2.49 -13.32
C ASN A 115 18.38 2.08 -13.59
N ASN A 116 19.15 1.77 -12.54
CA ASN A 116 20.53 1.30 -12.68
C ASN A 116 20.66 -0.12 -13.25
N LYS A 117 19.62 -0.96 -13.15
CA LYS A 117 19.60 -2.31 -13.74
C LYS A 117 19.20 -2.31 -15.22
N ASN A 118 18.53 -1.26 -15.67
CA ASN A 118 18.05 -1.10 -17.04
C ASN A 118 19.01 -0.26 -17.91
N LYS A 119 20.14 0.18 -17.34
CA LYS A 119 21.29 0.74 -18.05
C LYS A 119 22.29 -0.37 -18.37
#